data_AF-A0A0R2SLI2-F1
#
_entry.id   AF-A0A0R2SLI2-F1
#
_cell.length_a   1.000
_cell.length_b   1.000
_cell.length_c   1.000
_cell.angle_alpha   90.00
_cell.angle_beta   90.00
_cell.angle_gamma   90.00
#
_symmetry.space_group_name_H-M   'P 1'
#
loop_
_entity.id
_entity.type
_entity.pdbx_description
1 polymer ?
#
loop_
_entity_poly.entity_id
_entity_poly.type
_entity_poly.pdbx_seq_one_letter_code
_entity_poly.pdbx_strand_id
1 'polypeptide(L)'
;ASQIWLTVMQALTKGDRARETIELLTEAGVDEIIPWSANRSIGQFKDEQDSLDKWRSWARESTKQSRRAWFPKISTLQNGISASEVLSGFDLTLLFHESDGGKLSDLLSKAQIDKQLTRVLLIIGPEGGISDEEVASFLERGALSVAMGLPIFRSAHAGAAALAAVQTGLGIW
;
A
#
# COMPACT_ATOMS: atom_id res chain seq x y z
N ALA A 1 -3.37 -16.59 16.32
CA ALA A 1 -2.26 -15.70 15.90
C ALA A 1 -2.63 -14.28 16.26
N SER A 2 -1.69 -13.45 16.73
CA SER A 2 -1.91 -12.01 16.81
C SER A 2 -2.23 -11.48 15.41
N GLN A 3 -3.32 -10.74 15.27
CA GLN A 3 -3.74 -10.20 13.97
C GLN A 3 -2.73 -9.15 13.51
N ILE A 4 -2.09 -9.39 12.37
CA ILE A 4 -1.20 -8.41 11.72
C ILE A 4 -2.09 -7.39 11.01
N TRP A 5 -1.89 -6.10 11.30
CA TRP A 5 -2.58 -5.00 10.65
C TRP A 5 -1.87 -4.62 9.35
N LEU A 6 -2.52 -4.83 8.22
CA LEU A 6 -1.99 -4.56 6.88
C LEU A 6 -2.44 -3.19 6.38
N THR A 7 -1.48 -2.29 6.17
CA THR A 7 -1.73 -0.96 5.61
C THR A 7 -1.15 -0.86 4.21
N VAL A 8 -1.91 -0.29 3.28
CA VAL A 8 -1.41 0.07 1.95
C VAL A 8 -1.40 1.59 1.80
N MET A 9 -0.22 2.15 1.57
CA MET A 9 -0.08 3.51 1.07
C MET A 9 -0.14 3.50 -0.45
N GLN A 10 -1.23 4.02 -0.99
CA GLN A 10 -1.57 3.93 -2.40
C GLN A 10 -1.44 5.31 -3.05
N ALA A 11 -0.56 5.40 -4.04
CA ALA A 11 -0.47 6.60 -4.86
C ALA A 11 -1.78 6.87 -5.60
N LEU A 12 -2.17 8.15 -5.71
CA LEU A 12 -3.41 8.54 -6.38
C LEU A 12 -3.39 8.16 -7.87
N THR A 13 -4.32 7.31 -8.29
CA THR A 13 -4.47 6.94 -9.71
C THR A 13 -5.34 7.95 -10.47
N LYS A 14 -5.17 8.05 -11.79
CA LYS A 14 -6.01 8.91 -12.64
C LYS A 14 -7.40 8.32 -12.89
N GLY A 15 -8.44 9.15 -12.80
CA GLY A 15 -9.79 8.85 -13.29
C GLY A 15 -10.50 7.74 -12.50
N ASP A 16 -11.30 6.93 -13.20
CA ASP A 16 -12.18 5.92 -12.59
C ASP A 16 -11.44 4.75 -11.91
N ARG A 17 -10.11 4.67 -12.06
CA ARG A 17 -9.28 3.63 -11.44
C ARG A 17 -9.17 3.72 -9.94
N ALA A 18 -9.45 4.89 -9.35
CA ALA A 18 -9.40 5.04 -7.90
C ALA A 18 -10.41 4.10 -7.23
N ARG A 19 -11.62 4.00 -7.78
CA ARG A 19 -12.65 3.09 -7.27
C ARG A 19 -12.20 1.63 -7.34
N GLU A 20 -11.75 1.20 -8.51
CA GLU A 20 -11.23 -0.15 -8.75
C GLU A 20 -10.11 -0.49 -7.75
N THR A 21 -9.17 0.43 -7.52
CA THR A 21 -8.08 0.25 -6.55
C THR A 21 -8.61 0.02 -5.14
N ILE A 22 -9.57 0.83 -4.68
CA ILE A 22 -10.15 0.68 -3.34
C ILE A 22 -10.93 -0.63 -3.20
N GLU A 23 -11.68 -1.03 -4.23
CA GLU A 23 -12.40 -2.31 -4.25
C GLU A 23 -11.42 -3.49 -4.17
N LEU A 24 -10.39 -3.51 -5.03
CA LEU A 24 -9.37 -4.56 -5.05
C LEU A 24 -8.59 -4.66 -3.73
N LEU A 25 -8.17 -3.53 -3.15
CA LEU A 25 -7.46 -3.52 -1.87
C LEU A 25 -8.36 -4.02 -0.72
N THR A 26 -9.62 -3.60 -0.71
CA THR A 26 -10.61 -4.02 0.28
C THR A 26 -10.85 -5.53 0.19
N GLU A 27 -11.03 -6.07 -1.00
CA GLU A 27 -11.21 -7.50 -1.24
C GLU A 27 -9.97 -8.33 -0.91
N ALA A 28 -8.78 -7.78 -1.17
CA ALA A 28 -7.50 -8.42 -0.86
C ALA A 28 -7.16 -8.44 0.64
N GLY A 29 -8.01 -7.86 1.50
CA GLY A 29 -7.87 -7.98 2.95
C GLY A 29 -7.13 -6.83 3.65
N VAL A 30 -6.95 -5.67 3.00
CA VAL A 30 -6.28 -4.51 3.64
C VAL A 30 -7.02 -4.03 4.89
N ASP A 31 -6.34 -3.61 5.94
CA ASP A 31 -6.95 -3.05 7.15
C ASP A 31 -6.98 -1.51 7.13
N GLU A 32 -6.03 -0.88 6.45
CA GLU A 32 -5.98 0.58 6.30
C GLU A 32 -5.41 0.98 4.93
N ILE A 33 -6.01 2.00 4.31
CA ILE A 33 -5.53 2.61 3.08
C ILE A 33 -5.13 4.05 3.38
N ILE A 34 -3.88 4.39 3.05
CA ILE A 34 -3.34 5.75 3.13
C ILE A 34 -3.25 6.30 1.70
N PRO A 35 -4.05 7.29 1.31
CA PRO A 35 -3.90 7.95 0.03
C PRO A 35 -2.57 8.71 -0.01
N TRP A 36 -1.87 8.66 -1.15
CA TRP A 36 -0.60 9.34 -1.33
C TRP A 36 -0.54 10.14 -2.64
N SER A 37 -0.35 11.45 -2.53
CA SER A 37 -0.08 12.33 -3.66
C SER A 37 1.42 12.30 -3.97
N ALA A 38 1.88 11.28 -4.69
CA ALA A 38 3.27 11.15 -5.13
C ALA A 38 3.65 12.24 -6.16
N ASN A 39 4.94 12.56 -6.27
CA ASN A 39 5.45 13.61 -7.16
C ASN A 39 5.09 13.38 -8.63
N ARG A 40 5.07 12.11 -9.06
CA ARG A 40 4.69 11.70 -10.43
C ARG A 40 3.26 11.18 -10.52
N SER A 41 2.44 11.47 -9.51
CA SER A 41 1.01 11.18 -9.55
C SER A 41 0.29 12.12 -10.53
N ILE A 42 -0.50 11.54 -11.42
CA ILE A 42 -1.42 12.31 -12.27
C ILE A 42 -2.77 12.50 -11.57
N GLY A 43 -3.10 11.63 -10.61
CA GLY A 43 -4.29 11.76 -9.78
C GLY A 43 -4.12 12.87 -8.74
N GLN A 44 -5.15 13.69 -8.57
CA GLN A 44 -5.21 14.73 -7.55
C GLN A 44 -6.61 14.75 -6.93
N PHE A 45 -6.67 14.94 -5.61
CA PHE A 45 -7.93 15.29 -4.95
C PHE A 45 -8.25 16.74 -5.24
N LYS A 46 -9.45 17.01 -5.77
CA LYS A 46 -9.94 18.38 -5.96
C LYS A 46 -10.34 19.01 -4.63
N ASP A 47 -11.06 18.22 -3.84
CA ASP A 47 -11.38 18.48 -2.45
C ASP A 47 -11.00 17.21 -1.69
N GLU A 48 -10.14 17.36 -0.67
CA GLU A 48 -9.61 16.22 0.07
C GLU A 48 -10.72 15.50 0.83
N GLN A 49 -11.61 16.23 1.50
CA GLN A 49 -12.64 15.64 2.34
C GLN A 49 -13.65 14.85 1.50
N ASP A 50 -14.16 15.45 0.41
CA ASP A 50 -15.08 14.78 -0.52
C ASP A 50 -14.46 13.53 -1.15
N SER A 51 -13.16 13.61 -1.48
CA SER A 51 -12.44 12.48 -2.08
C SER A 51 -12.26 11.34 -1.08
N LEU A 52 -11.88 11.67 0.15
CA LEU A 52 -11.77 10.70 1.25
C LEU A 52 -13.13 10.07 1.58
N ASP A 53 -14.22 10.85 1.57
CA ASP A 53 -15.57 10.34 1.81
C ASP A 53 -16.04 9.40 0.70
N LYS A 54 -15.69 9.67 -0.56
CA LYS A 54 -15.90 8.73 -1.66
C LYS A 54 -15.14 7.43 -1.46
N TRP A 55 -13.85 7.50 -1.11
CA TRP A 55 -13.04 6.30 -0.83
C TRP A 55 -13.63 5.48 0.31
N ARG A 56 -14.10 6.13 1.39
CA ARG A 56 -14.80 5.47 2.51
C ARG A 56 -16.09 4.81 2.04
N SER A 57 -16.85 5.43 1.13
CA SER A 57 -18.06 4.82 0.54
C SER A 57 -17.73 3.56 -0.25
N TRP A 58 -16.76 3.62 -1.16
CA TRP A 58 -16.36 2.48 -1.98
C TRP A 58 -15.81 1.33 -1.13
N ALA A 59 -14.98 1.62 -0.13
CA ALA A 59 -14.51 0.63 0.83
C ALA A 59 -15.66 -0.04 1.59
N ARG A 60 -16.67 0.71 2.03
CA ARG A 60 -17.86 0.14 2.69
C ARG A 60 -18.69 -0.73 1.75
N GLU A 61 -18.88 -0.30 0.51
CA GLU A 61 -19.58 -1.07 -0.53
C GLU A 61 -18.86 -2.40 -0.79
N SER A 62 -17.54 -2.36 -1.01
CA SER A 62 -16.72 -3.56 -1.25
C SER A 62 -16.65 -4.49 -0.03
N THR A 63 -16.57 -3.94 1.19
CA THR A 63 -16.60 -4.75 2.44
C THR A 63 -17.88 -5.59 2.53
N LYS A 64 -19.03 -5.01 2.17
CA LYS A 64 -20.32 -5.73 2.17
C LYS A 64 -20.33 -6.87 1.15
N GLN A 65 -19.73 -6.66 -0.02
CA GLN A 65 -19.67 -7.68 -1.08
C GLN A 65 -18.69 -8.81 -0.73
N SER A 66 -17.57 -8.48 -0.10
CA SER A 66 -16.53 -9.44 0.33
C SER A 66 -16.83 -10.13 1.68
N ARG A 67 -17.94 -9.76 2.35
CA ARG A 67 -18.38 -10.31 3.65
C ARG A 67 -17.32 -10.20 4.75
N ARG A 68 -16.51 -9.15 4.72
CA ARG A 68 -15.54 -8.85 5.79
C ARG A 68 -16.25 -8.37 7.06
N ALA A 69 -15.69 -8.71 8.22
CA ALA A 69 -16.27 -8.35 9.52
C ALA A 69 -15.98 -6.90 9.95
N TRP A 70 -15.01 -6.23 9.33
CA TRP A 70 -14.67 -4.83 9.58
C TRP A 70 -14.43 -4.07 8.28
N PHE A 71 -14.62 -2.76 8.34
CA PHE A 71 -14.32 -1.85 7.24
C PHE A 71 -12.84 -1.43 7.31
N PRO A 72 -12.11 -1.37 6.19
CA PRO A 72 -10.77 -0.81 6.19
C PRO A 72 -10.84 0.69 6.52
N LYS A 73 -9.86 1.16 7.29
CA LYS A 73 -9.71 2.58 7.61
C LYS A 73 -9.18 3.33 6.38
N ILE A 74 -9.77 4.47 6.04
CA ILE A 74 -9.21 5.40 5.06
C ILE A 74 -8.60 6.59 5.81
N SER A 75 -7.28 6.72 5.74
CA SER A 75 -6.50 7.76 6.43
C SER A 75 -6.39 9.05 5.62
N THR A 76 -5.79 10.08 6.21
CA THR A 76 -5.58 11.40 5.56
C THR A 76 -4.56 11.31 4.44
N LEU A 77 -4.67 12.22 3.47
CA LEU A 77 -3.76 12.27 2.33
C LEU A 77 -2.33 12.59 2.79
N GLN A 78 -1.38 11.79 2.32
CA GLN A 78 0.06 12.06 2.45
C GLN A 78 0.60 12.68 1.16
N ASN A 79 1.63 13.52 1.25
CA ASN A 79 2.12 14.29 0.11
C ASN A 79 3.62 14.04 -0.14
N GLY A 80 3.97 13.70 -1.37
CA GLY A 80 5.35 13.56 -1.85
C GLY A 80 6.26 12.83 -0.88
N ILE A 81 7.43 13.44 -0.62
CA ILE A 81 8.50 12.89 0.22
C ILE A 81 8.13 12.84 1.71
N SER A 82 7.27 13.75 2.21
CA SER A 82 6.88 13.76 3.63
C SER A 82 6.02 12.56 4.01
N ALA A 83 5.43 11.86 3.03
CA ALA A 83 4.75 10.59 3.24
C ALA A 83 5.64 9.54 3.92
N SER A 84 6.97 9.65 3.79
CA SER A 84 7.93 8.79 4.48
C SER A 84 7.88 8.91 6.02
N GLU A 85 7.30 9.97 6.58
CA GLU A 85 7.11 10.15 8.02
C GLU A 85 6.25 9.08 8.67
N VAL A 86 5.29 8.53 7.91
CA VAL A 86 4.35 7.52 8.43
C VAL A 86 5.04 6.20 8.78
N LEU A 87 6.21 5.90 8.20
CA LEU A 87 6.95 4.64 8.37
C LEU A 87 7.29 4.35 9.84
N SER A 88 7.49 5.40 10.63
CA SER A 88 7.78 5.29 12.08
C SER A 88 6.70 4.55 12.88
N GLY A 89 5.48 4.44 12.35
CA GLY A 89 4.38 3.71 12.98
C GLY A 89 4.30 2.22 12.63
N PHE A 90 5.22 1.68 11.81
CA PHE A 90 5.16 0.33 11.27
C PHE A 90 6.37 -0.50 11.65
N ASP A 91 6.15 -1.79 11.88
CA ASP A 91 7.21 -2.75 12.22
C ASP A 91 8.00 -3.18 10.98
N LEU A 92 7.33 -3.18 9.82
CA LEU A 92 7.88 -3.54 8.52
C LEU A 92 7.27 -2.63 7.45
N THR A 93 8.11 -2.06 6.59
CA THR A 93 7.68 -1.32 5.41
C THR A 93 8.28 -1.91 4.15
N LEU A 94 7.41 -2.21 3.18
CA LEU A 94 7.76 -2.79 1.88
C LEU A 94 7.43 -1.78 0.79
N LEU A 95 8.46 -1.27 0.12
CA LEU A 95 8.34 -0.38 -1.02
C LEU A 95 8.33 -1.20 -2.30
N PHE A 96 7.18 -1.33 -2.94
CA PHE A 96 7.10 -2.05 -4.22
C PHE A 96 7.52 -1.13 -5.36
N HIS A 97 8.69 -1.38 -5.91
CA HIS A 97 9.33 -0.56 -6.93
C HIS A 97 9.95 -1.44 -8.03
N GLU A 98 9.93 -0.95 -9.27
CA GLU A 98 10.39 -1.70 -10.45
C GLU A 98 11.91 -1.82 -10.52
N SER A 99 12.63 -0.84 -9.96
CA SER A 99 14.08 -0.74 -10.00
C SER A 99 14.70 -1.29 -8.71
N ASP A 100 15.61 -2.25 -8.82
CA ASP A 100 16.52 -2.68 -7.74
C ASP A 100 15.89 -3.25 -6.45
N GLY A 101 14.67 -3.80 -6.55
CA GLY A 101 14.01 -4.49 -5.44
C GLY A 101 14.53 -5.92 -5.20
N GLY A 102 14.61 -6.32 -3.93
CA GLY A 102 14.89 -7.70 -3.53
C GLY A 102 13.69 -8.62 -3.75
N LYS A 103 13.91 -9.94 -3.73
CA LYS A 103 12.82 -10.92 -3.67
C LYS A 103 12.12 -10.82 -2.31
N LEU A 104 10.80 -10.78 -2.32
CA LEU A 104 9.99 -10.72 -1.10
C LEU A 104 10.34 -11.84 -0.11
N SER A 105 10.50 -13.08 -0.60
CA SER A 105 10.90 -14.24 0.22
C SER A 105 12.18 -13.99 1.01
N ASP A 106 13.18 -13.41 0.35
CA ASP A 106 14.50 -13.19 0.92
C ASP A 106 14.43 -12.06 1.95
N LEU A 107 13.67 -11.00 1.66
CA LEU A 107 13.48 -9.88 2.58
C LEU A 107 12.71 -10.31 3.83
N LEU A 108 11.63 -11.08 3.69
CA LEU A 108 10.87 -11.60 4.82
C LEU A 108 11.72 -12.55 5.67
N SER A 109 12.55 -13.41 5.05
CA SER A 109 13.47 -14.27 5.80
C SER A 109 14.56 -13.48 6.55
N LYS A 110 15.15 -12.46 5.91
CA LYS A 110 16.22 -11.61 6.48
C LYS A 110 15.72 -10.65 7.55
N ALA A 111 14.47 -10.20 7.45
CA ALA A 111 13.85 -9.34 8.44
C ALA A 111 13.76 -10.01 9.83
N GLN A 112 14.13 -11.29 9.95
CA GLN A 112 14.03 -12.09 11.18
C GLN A 112 12.65 -11.88 11.77
N ILE A 113 11.61 -12.41 11.10
CA ILE A 113 10.22 -12.43 11.60
C ILE A 113 10.11 -13.39 12.81
N ASP A 114 11.08 -13.32 13.72
CA ASP A 114 11.01 -13.70 15.12
C ASP A 114 10.34 -12.60 15.94
N LYS A 115 10.21 -11.37 15.40
CA LYS A 115 9.36 -10.32 15.97
C LYS A 115 7.90 -10.58 15.63
N GLN A 116 7.03 -10.53 16.65
CA GLN A 116 5.59 -10.48 16.47
C GLN A 116 5.24 -9.19 15.72
N LEU A 117 5.26 -9.22 14.39
CA LEU A 117 4.81 -8.10 13.57
C LEU A 117 3.36 -7.80 13.92
N THR A 118 3.06 -6.53 14.16
CA THR A 118 1.72 -6.05 14.45
C THR A 118 1.23 -5.12 13.36
N ARG A 119 2.12 -4.36 12.71
CA ARG A 119 1.79 -3.39 11.67
C ARG A 119 2.75 -3.48 10.50
N VAL A 120 2.22 -3.76 9.32
CA VAL A 120 3.00 -3.84 8.07
C VAL A 120 2.47 -2.81 7.08
N LEU A 121 3.37 -2.03 6.49
CA LEU A 121 3.06 -1.05 5.45
C LEU A 121 3.56 -1.55 4.09
N LEU A 122 2.68 -1.50 3.10
CA LEU A 122 3.01 -1.70 1.69
C LEU A 122 2.87 -0.37 0.97
N ILE A 123 3.88 0.04 0.19
CA ILE A 123 3.87 1.29 -0.56
C ILE A 123 3.75 0.96 -2.06
N ILE A 124 2.74 1.53 -2.71
CA ILE A 124 2.44 1.34 -4.13
C ILE A 124 2.49 2.69 -4.84
N GLY A 125 3.38 2.80 -5.84
CA GLY A 125 3.59 4.00 -6.63
C GLY A 125 2.52 4.28 -7.70
N PRO A 126 2.52 5.48 -8.28
CA PRO A 126 1.60 5.85 -9.37
C PRO A 126 2.04 5.24 -10.70
N GLU A 127 1.24 5.38 -11.75
CA GLU A 127 1.62 4.94 -13.11
C GLU A 127 2.89 5.62 -13.65
N GLY A 128 3.23 6.82 -13.16
CA GLY A 128 4.47 7.54 -13.52
C GLY A 128 5.72 7.05 -12.78
N GLY A 129 5.59 6.01 -11.95
CA GLY A 129 6.63 5.55 -11.05
C GLY A 129 6.84 6.48 -9.85
N ILE A 130 7.67 6.03 -8.91
CA ILE A 130 8.07 6.82 -7.74
C ILE A 130 9.33 7.61 -8.12
N SER A 131 9.47 8.86 -7.67
CA SER A 131 10.68 9.64 -7.96
C SER A 131 11.89 9.10 -7.17
N ASP A 132 13.09 9.33 -7.68
CA ASP A 132 14.32 8.87 -7.00
C ASP A 132 14.46 9.49 -5.60
N GLU A 133 14.01 10.74 -5.43
CA GLU A 133 13.98 11.45 -4.14
C GLU A 133 13.00 10.80 -3.15
N GLU A 134 11.83 10.38 -3.63
CA GLU A 134 10.84 9.67 -2.82
C GLU A 134 11.34 8.27 -2.44
N VAL A 135 11.92 7.54 -3.40
CA VAL A 135 12.54 6.22 -3.14
C VAL A 135 13.64 6.37 -2.09
N ALA A 136 14.57 7.31 -2.27
CA ALA A 136 15.66 7.56 -1.32
C ALA A 136 15.13 7.84 0.08
N SER A 137 14.13 8.71 0.20
CA SER A 137 13.51 9.05 1.49
C SER A 137 12.86 7.86 2.20
N PHE A 138 12.15 6.99 1.46
CA PHE A 138 11.59 5.77 2.03
C PHE A 138 12.70 4.81 2.50
N LEU A 139 13.74 4.61 1.69
CA LEU A 139 14.85 3.71 2.01
C LEU A 139 15.66 4.20 3.22
N GLU A 140 15.95 5.50 3.29
CA GLU A 140 16.65 6.13 4.43
C GLU A 140 15.89 5.94 5.75
N ARG A 141 14.56 5.83 5.69
CA ARG A 141 13.69 5.57 6.83
C ARG A 141 13.41 4.08 7.08
N GLY A 142 14.13 3.20 6.40
CA GLY A 142 14.11 1.76 6.65
C GLY A 142 13.07 0.97 5.86
N ALA A 143 12.47 1.55 4.81
CA ALA A 143 11.70 0.75 3.87
C ALA A 143 12.60 -0.26 3.14
N LEU A 144 12.07 -1.45 2.86
CA LEU A 144 12.74 -2.45 2.05
C LEU A 144 12.16 -2.43 0.63
N SER A 145 13.01 -2.21 -0.37
CA SER A 145 12.59 -2.25 -1.78
C SER A 145 12.30 -3.68 -2.22
N VAL A 146 11.11 -3.91 -2.78
CA VAL A 146 10.61 -5.21 -3.23
C VAL A 146 10.27 -5.15 -4.72
N ALA A 147 10.77 -6.11 -5.49
CA ALA A 147 10.42 -6.24 -6.90
C ALA A 147 9.07 -6.96 -7.07
N MET A 148 8.26 -6.53 -8.05
CA MET A 148 6.97 -7.14 -8.39
C MET A 148 7.04 -8.12 -9.57
N GLY A 149 7.98 -9.06 -9.52
CA GLY A 149 8.15 -10.07 -10.59
C GLY A 149 8.62 -9.46 -11.92
N LEU A 150 8.39 -10.20 -13.02
CA LEU A 150 8.82 -9.78 -14.36
C LEU A 150 7.85 -8.80 -15.04
N PRO A 151 6.51 -9.02 -15.01
CA PRO A 151 5.58 -8.08 -15.60
C PRO A 151 5.38 -6.85 -14.71
N ILE A 152 5.24 -5.68 -15.33
CA ILE A 152 4.86 -4.47 -14.61
C ILE A 152 3.36 -4.50 -14.32
N PHE A 153 3.00 -4.48 -13.04
CA PHE A 153 1.62 -4.30 -12.64
C PHE A 153 1.17 -2.85 -12.86
N ARG A 154 -0.08 -2.68 -13.28
CA ARG A 154 -0.72 -1.36 -13.19
C ARG A 154 -0.91 -1.01 -11.73
N SER A 155 -0.72 0.26 -11.37
CA SER A 155 -0.82 0.76 -9.98
C SER A 155 -2.09 0.28 -9.26
N ALA A 156 -3.25 0.34 -9.92
CA ALA A 156 -4.53 -0.12 -9.36
C ALA A 156 -4.56 -1.60 -8.93
N HIS A 157 -3.78 -2.46 -9.59
CA HIS A 157 -3.75 -3.91 -9.34
C HIS A 157 -2.55 -4.33 -8.49
N ALA A 158 -1.47 -3.55 -8.54
CA ALA A 158 -0.23 -3.83 -7.82
C ALA A 158 -0.45 -4.04 -6.32
N GLY A 159 -1.27 -3.19 -5.70
CA GLY A 159 -1.54 -3.29 -4.26
C GLY A 159 -2.21 -4.59 -3.84
N ALA A 160 -3.20 -5.08 -4.60
CA ALA A 160 -3.86 -6.36 -4.31
C ALA A 160 -2.92 -7.55 -4.52
N ALA A 161 -2.11 -7.53 -5.58
CA ALA A 161 -1.09 -8.56 -5.83
C ALA A 161 -0.03 -8.58 -4.71
N ALA A 162 0.43 -7.40 -4.30
CA ALA A 162 1.38 -7.23 -3.21
C ALA A 162 0.81 -7.74 -1.87
N LEU A 163 -0.45 -7.39 -1.55
CA LEU A 163 -1.13 -7.90 -0.36
C LEU A 163 -1.22 -9.42 -0.36
N ALA A 164 -1.61 -10.05 -1.46
CA ALA A 164 -1.68 -11.51 -1.54
C ALA A 164 -0.31 -12.18 -1.33
N ALA A 165 0.74 -11.63 -1.95
CA ALA A 165 2.10 -12.13 -1.81
C ALA A 165 2.63 -11.97 -0.37
N VAL A 166 2.39 -10.81 0.26
CA VAL A 166 2.81 -10.55 1.65
C VAL A 166 2.04 -11.41 2.63
N GLN A 167 0.72 -11.55 2.48
CA GLN A 167 -0.09 -12.43 3.33
C GLN A 167 0.40 -13.88 3.28
N THR A 168 0.70 -14.39 2.09
CA THR A 168 1.28 -15.73 1.91
C THR A 168 2.64 -15.82 2.60
N GLY A 169 3.51 -14.84 2.39
CA GLY A 169 4.84 -14.79 3.00
C GLY A 169 4.84 -14.68 4.53
N LEU A 170 3.77 -14.11 5.10
CA LEU A 170 3.57 -13.98 6.55
C LEU A 170 2.75 -15.14 7.15
N GLY A 171 2.31 -16.11 6.35
CA GLY A 171 1.48 -17.24 6.80
C GLY A 171 0.06 -16.85 7.23
N ILE A 172 -0.47 -15.73 6.72
CA ILE A 172 -1.86 -15.32 6.91
C ILE A 172 -2.79 -16.11 5.96
N TRP A 173 -2.31 -16.37 4.74
CA TRP A 173 -2.95 -17.16 3.70
C TRP A 173 -2.39 -18.58 3.63
#